data_AF-A0A194QM17-F1
#
_entry.id   AF-A0A194QM17-F1
#
_cell.length_a   1.000
_cell.length_b   1.000
_cell.length_c   1.000
_cell.angle_alpha   90.00
_cell.angle_beta   90.00
_cell.angle_gamma   90.00
#
_symmetry.space_group_name_H-M   'P 1'
#
loop_
_entity.id
_entity.type
_entity.pdbx_description
1 polymer ?
#
loop_
_entity_poly.entity_id
_entity_poly.type
_entity_poly.pdbx_seq_one_letter_code
_entity_poly.pdbx_strand_id
1 'polypeptide(L)'
;MEVIEDGNIMDRIPILLQRDFQYYQEKQTVLSEKICQGVVGGRLDFPRNASFAAVKIVLWLEEEFQIAFNQGSGMFVKIDGENRIGGVVKTSDPEKFVQLAVKAGDFLLEHLHTLAQEALDHADLPVLTATLGAAALLKNTFYYYVQHVEESGNT
;
A
#
# COMPACT_ATOMS: atom_id res chain seq x y z
N MET A 1 -15.00 6.40 2.81
CA MET A 1 -14.02 7.49 2.86
C MET A 1 -13.75 7.90 1.43
N GLU A 2 -13.96 9.17 1.08
CA GLU A 2 -13.63 9.65 -0.27
C GLU A 2 -12.12 9.85 -0.39
N VAL A 3 -11.52 9.15 -1.35
CA VAL A 3 -10.08 9.25 -1.65
C VAL A 3 -9.93 10.10 -2.90
N ILE A 4 -8.98 11.04 -2.88
CA ILE A 4 -8.69 11.85 -4.06
C ILE A 4 -7.97 10.95 -5.07
N GLU A 5 -8.65 10.58 -6.15
CA GLU A 5 -8.11 9.68 -7.18
C GLU A 5 -7.20 10.39 -8.18
N ASP A 6 -7.27 11.72 -8.30
CA ASP A 6 -6.49 12.51 -9.26
C ASP A 6 -5.39 13.35 -8.56
N GLY A 7 -4.13 13.18 -8.98
CA GLY A 7 -3.01 13.99 -8.47
C GLY A 7 -1.67 13.26 -8.38
N ASN A 8 -0.65 13.97 -7.89
CA ASN A 8 0.65 13.36 -7.58
C ASN A 8 0.53 12.49 -6.31
N ILE A 9 1.02 11.25 -6.36
CA ILE A 9 1.00 10.32 -5.22
C ILE A 9 1.65 10.92 -3.98
N MET A 10 2.72 11.68 -4.17
CA MET A 10 3.44 12.32 -3.07
C MET A 10 2.60 13.30 -2.26
N ASP A 11 1.58 13.91 -2.89
CA ASP A 11 0.64 14.81 -2.21
C ASP A 11 -0.55 14.03 -1.63
N ARG A 12 -0.95 12.95 -2.31
CA ARG A 12 -2.08 12.10 -1.90
C ARG A 12 -1.80 11.30 -0.64
N ILE A 13 -0.57 10.78 -0.47
CA ILE A 13 -0.22 9.91 0.65
C ILE A 13 -0.37 10.65 2.00
N PRO A 14 0.24 11.83 2.22
CA PRO A 14 0.06 12.56 3.48
C PRO A 14 -1.40 12.91 3.77
N ILE A 15 -2.18 13.31 2.75
CA ILE A 15 -3.61 13.63 2.91
C ILE A 15 -4.40 12.39 3.33
N LEU A 16 -4.13 11.24 2.72
CA LEU A 16 -4.77 9.98 3.05
C LEU A 16 -4.48 9.57 4.50
N LEU A 17 -3.21 9.62 4.92
CA LEU A 17 -2.78 9.27 6.27
C LEU A 17 -3.35 10.23 7.32
N GLN A 18 -3.35 11.54 7.02
CA GLN A 18 -3.97 12.55 7.89
C GLN A 18 -5.45 12.27 8.10
N ARG A 19 -6.18 11.93 7.04
CA ARG A 19 -7.62 11.60 7.15
C ARG A 19 -7.85 10.25 7.84
N ASP A 20 -6.96 9.28 7.65
CA ASP A 20 -7.01 7.98 8.35
C ASP A 20 -6.83 8.19 9.87
N PHE A 21 -5.90 9.06 10.26
CA PHE A 21 -5.71 9.44 11.66
C PHE A 21 -6.91 10.22 12.23
N GLN A 22 -7.47 11.16 11.48
CA GLN A 22 -8.70 11.86 11.89
C GLN A 22 -9.87 10.89 12.11
N TYR A 23 -10.03 9.90 11.23
CA TYR A 23 -11.04 8.86 11.40
C TYR A 23 -10.79 8.06 12.68
N TYR A 24 -9.54 7.69 12.96
CA TYR A 24 -9.17 7.01 14.20
C TYR A 24 -9.53 7.88 15.42
N GLN A 25 -9.20 9.17 15.43
CA GLN A 25 -9.53 10.07 16.54
C GLN A 25 -11.04 10.15 16.81
N GLU A 26 -11.85 10.24 15.75
CA GLU A 26 -13.31 10.35 15.87
C GLU A 26 -13.99 9.04 16.31
N LYS A 27 -13.50 7.90 15.82
CA LYS A 27 -14.21 6.62 15.90
C LYS A 27 -13.48 5.55 16.69
N GLN A 28 -12.26 5.83 17.14
CA GLN A 28 -11.39 4.92 17.88
C GLN A 28 -11.20 3.58 17.16
N THR A 29 -11.23 3.60 15.82
CA THR A 29 -11.13 2.41 14.97
C THR A 29 -10.38 2.73 13.70
N VAL A 30 -9.65 1.75 13.16
CA VAL A 30 -8.98 1.86 11.85
C VAL A 30 -9.81 1.15 10.80
N LEU A 31 -10.01 1.83 9.66
CA LEU A 31 -10.66 1.21 8.50
C LEU A 31 -9.77 0.06 8.01
N SER A 32 -10.31 -1.16 8.02
CA SER A 32 -9.62 -2.35 7.55
C SER A 32 -10.25 -2.84 6.25
N GLU A 33 -9.42 -3.12 5.25
CA GLU A 33 -9.84 -3.67 3.96
C GLU A 33 -9.27 -5.08 3.78
N LYS A 34 -10.06 -5.97 3.17
CA LYS A 34 -9.62 -7.33 2.83
C LYS A 34 -8.72 -7.25 1.60
N ILE A 35 -7.48 -7.69 1.74
CA ILE A 35 -6.51 -7.71 0.63
C ILE A 35 -6.80 -8.89 -0.30
N CYS A 36 -7.21 -10.04 0.23
CA CYS A 36 -7.54 -11.24 -0.54
C CYS A 36 -8.97 -11.69 -0.29
N GLN A 37 -9.75 -11.87 -1.37
CA GLN A 37 -11.10 -12.44 -1.32
C GLN A 37 -11.12 -13.98 -1.42
N GLY A 38 -9.96 -14.65 -1.58
CA GLY A 38 -9.84 -16.09 -1.88
C GLY A 38 -9.08 -16.94 -0.85
N VAL A 39 -8.85 -18.22 -1.19
CA VAL A 39 -8.22 -19.25 -0.34
C VAL A 39 -6.75 -18.90 -0.03
N VAL A 40 -6.38 -19.09 1.23
CA VAL A 40 -5.04 -18.85 1.81
C VAL A 40 -4.07 -19.94 1.32
N GLY A 41 -2.98 -19.52 0.69
CA GLY A 41 -1.89 -20.35 0.16
C GLY A 41 -0.94 -19.65 -0.83
N GLY A 42 -0.84 -18.31 -0.82
CA GLY A 42 -0.09 -17.51 -1.80
C GLY A 42 0.69 -16.32 -1.23
N ARG A 43 1.13 -15.44 -2.15
CA ARG A 43 2.05 -14.30 -1.93
C ARG A 43 1.60 -13.28 -0.87
N LEU A 44 0.33 -13.31 -0.49
CA LEU A 44 -0.34 -12.40 0.45
C LEU A 44 -0.96 -13.15 1.64
N ASP A 45 -0.45 -14.35 1.97
CA ASP A 45 -0.98 -15.20 3.06
C ASP A 45 -0.96 -14.54 4.43
N PHE A 46 -0.12 -13.52 4.59
CA PHE A 46 -0.15 -12.63 5.73
C PHE A 46 0.08 -11.19 5.24
N PRO A 47 -0.87 -10.25 5.44
CA PRO A 47 -2.08 -10.34 6.25
C PRO A 47 -3.39 -10.52 5.44
N ARG A 48 -4.44 -11.08 6.08
CA ARG A 48 -5.79 -11.18 5.46
C ARG A 48 -6.49 -9.81 5.32
N ASN A 49 -6.24 -8.92 6.28
CA ASN A 49 -6.74 -7.56 6.32
C ASN A 49 -5.57 -6.60 6.56
N ALA A 50 -5.61 -5.41 5.97
CA ALA A 50 -4.70 -4.32 6.31
C ALA A 50 -5.48 -3.02 6.46
N SER A 51 -4.82 -1.99 6.98
CA SER A 51 -5.42 -0.66 7.01
C SER A 51 -5.76 -0.21 5.60
N PHE A 52 -6.92 0.44 5.46
CA PHE A 52 -7.41 0.99 4.20
C PHE A 52 -6.37 1.90 3.55
N ALA A 53 -5.72 2.74 4.36
CA ALA A 53 -4.65 3.61 3.89
C ALA A 53 -3.50 2.82 3.26
N ALA A 54 -3.02 1.75 3.91
CA ALA A 54 -1.94 0.92 3.38
C ALA A 54 -2.33 0.21 2.08
N VAL A 55 -3.56 -0.31 1.99
CA VAL A 55 -4.06 -0.94 0.76
C VAL A 55 -4.06 0.05 -0.41
N LYS A 56 -4.55 1.27 -0.21
CA LYS A 56 -4.55 2.31 -1.27
C LYS A 56 -3.15 2.74 -1.67
N ILE A 57 -2.25 2.94 -0.70
CA ILE A 57 -0.85 3.30 -0.98
C ILE A 57 -0.20 2.22 -1.84
N VAL A 58 -0.34 0.94 -1.47
CA VAL A 58 0.25 -0.17 -2.21
C VAL A 58 -0.35 -0.31 -3.62
N LEU A 59 -1.65 -0.10 -3.79
CA LEU A 59 -2.27 -0.09 -5.12
C LEU A 59 -1.73 1.05 -5.99
N TRP A 60 -1.55 2.25 -5.44
CA TRP A 60 -0.94 3.37 -6.17
C TRP A 60 0.53 3.13 -6.52
N LEU A 61 1.28 2.49 -5.61
CA LEU A 61 2.65 2.08 -5.88
C LEU A 61 2.70 1.03 -7.00
N GLU A 62 1.79 0.07 -7.01
CA GLU A 62 1.71 -0.94 -8.08
C GLU A 62 1.38 -0.31 -9.44
N GLU A 63 0.49 0.68 -9.47
CA GLU A 63 0.19 1.43 -10.69
C GLU A 63 1.43 2.16 -11.22
N GLU A 64 2.16 2.90 -10.37
CA GLU A 64 3.39 3.58 -10.81
C GLU A 64 4.52 2.60 -11.15
N PHE A 65 4.60 1.45 -10.48
CA PHE A 65 5.53 0.39 -10.81
C PHE A 65 5.25 -0.14 -12.21
N GLN A 66 3.99 -0.46 -12.51
CA GLN A 66 3.59 -0.95 -13.83
C GLN A 66 3.92 0.06 -14.93
N ILE A 67 3.79 1.35 -14.64
CA ILE A 67 4.15 2.42 -15.56
C ILE A 67 5.69 2.53 -15.72
N ALA A 68 6.45 2.41 -14.64
CA ALA A 68 7.91 2.57 -14.66
C ALA A 68 8.63 1.41 -15.35
N PHE A 69 8.14 0.18 -15.13
CA PHE A 69 8.75 -1.05 -15.64
C PHE A 69 8.01 -1.66 -16.82
N ASN A 70 6.90 -1.06 -17.27
CA ASN A 70 5.99 -1.59 -18.31
C ASN A 70 5.47 -3.00 -18.03
N GLN A 71 5.57 -3.47 -16.78
CA GLN A 71 5.15 -4.80 -16.35
C GLN A 71 4.71 -4.73 -14.88
N GLY A 72 3.69 -5.51 -14.51
CA GLY A 72 3.27 -5.61 -13.11
C GLY A 72 4.30 -6.36 -12.26
N SER A 73 4.37 -6.06 -10.96
CA SER A 73 5.31 -6.72 -10.03
C SER A 73 4.99 -8.20 -9.80
N GLY A 74 3.79 -8.62 -10.19
CA GLY A 74 3.25 -9.95 -9.90
C GLY A 74 2.76 -10.09 -8.45
N MET A 75 2.74 -9.02 -7.66
CA MET A 75 2.15 -9.02 -6.32
C MET A 75 0.63 -9.22 -6.38
N PHE A 76 -0.03 -8.55 -7.33
CA PHE A 76 -1.47 -8.66 -7.56
C PHE A 76 -1.75 -9.43 -8.85
N VAL A 77 -2.49 -10.53 -8.75
CA VAL A 77 -3.00 -11.25 -9.92
C VAL A 77 -4.21 -10.47 -10.42
N LYS A 78 -4.07 -9.80 -11.57
CA LYS A 78 -5.23 -9.21 -12.25
C LYS A 78 -6.17 -10.32 -12.67
N ILE A 79 -7.41 -10.29 -12.19
CA ILE A 79 -8.47 -11.10 -12.76
C ILE A 79 -8.82 -10.43 -14.10
N ASP A 80 -8.63 -11.15 -15.21
CA ASP A 80 -8.91 -10.67 -16.56
C ASP A 80 -10.31 -10.04 -16.62
N GLY A 81 -10.37 -8.70 -16.75
CA GLY A 81 -11.64 -7.95 -16.82
C GLY A 81 -11.57 -6.50 -16.34
N GLU A 82 -10.65 -6.15 -15.42
CA GLU A 82 -10.47 -4.76 -14.96
C GLU A 82 -9.29 -4.08 -15.66
N ASN A 83 -9.41 -3.91 -16.97
CA ASN A 83 -8.58 -2.95 -17.69
C ASN A 83 -9.04 -1.54 -17.30
N ARG A 84 -8.55 -1.01 -16.18
CA ARG A 84 -8.57 0.43 -15.92
C ARG A 84 -7.58 1.09 -16.88
N ILE A 85 -8.00 1.24 -18.13
CA ILE A 85 -7.39 2.13 -19.11
C ILE A 85 -7.86 3.53 -18.71
N GLY A 86 -7.06 4.23 -17.91
CA GLY A 86 -7.45 5.53 -17.39
C GLY A 86 -6.40 6.14 -16.48
N GLY A 87 -5.17 6.25 -16.94
CA GLY A 87 -4.11 6.94 -16.22
C GLY A 87 -3.22 7.65 -17.22
N VAL A 88 -3.14 8.97 -17.08
CA VAL A 88 -2.22 9.85 -17.82
C VAL A 88 -0.87 9.16 -18.02
N VAL A 89 -0.35 9.16 -19.25
CA VAL A 89 0.99 8.65 -19.61
C VAL A 89 2.03 9.45 -18.81
N LYS A 90 2.25 9.06 -17.56
CA LYS A 90 3.40 9.49 -16.78
C LYS A 90 4.53 8.58 -17.23
N THR A 91 5.59 9.12 -17.80
CA THR A 91 6.83 8.35 -17.94
C THR A 91 7.53 8.40 -16.58
N SER A 92 7.18 7.49 -15.68
CA SER A 92 7.93 7.33 -14.43
C SER A 92 9.25 6.62 -14.74
N ASP A 93 10.35 7.29 -14.42
CA ASP A 93 11.69 6.70 -14.47
C ASP A 93 11.83 5.71 -13.30
N PRO A 94 12.36 4.49 -13.50
CA PRO A 94 12.63 3.54 -12.41
C PRO A 94 13.32 4.16 -11.20
N GLU A 95 14.27 5.08 -11.38
CA GLU A 95 14.96 5.74 -10.26
C GLU A 95 14.02 6.65 -9.47
N LYS A 96 13.15 7.40 -10.16
CA LYS A 96 12.13 8.25 -9.53
C LYS A 96 11.08 7.41 -8.81
N PHE A 97 10.73 6.25 -9.37
CA PHE A 97 9.84 5.30 -8.71
C PHE A 97 10.43 4.80 -7.40
N VAL A 98 11.71 4.39 -7.37
CA VAL A 98 12.36 3.93 -6.13
C VAL A 98 12.33 5.01 -5.06
N GLN A 99 12.65 6.26 -5.41
CA GLN A 99 12.57 7.39 -4.47
C GLN A 99 11.14 7.60 -3.93
N LEU A 100 10.14 7.49 -4.79
CA LEU A 100 8.73 7.60 -4.42
C LEU A 100 8.31 6.44 -3.50
N ALA A 101 8.70 5.20 -3.82
CA ALA A 101 8.39 4.02 -3.03
C ALA A 101 9.00 4.09 -1.63
N VAL A 102 10.28 4.47 -1.52
CA VAL A 102 10.96 4.65 -0.22
C VAL A 102 10.24 5.71 0.61
N LYS A 103 9.96 6.88 0.03
CA LYS A 103 9.31 7.97 0.75
C LYS A 103 7.86 7.66 1.14
N ALA A 104 7.14 6.93 0.30
CA ALA A 104 5.82 6.40 0.64
C ALA A 104 5.89 5.41 1.81
N GLY A 105 6.92 4.56 1.84
CA GLY A 105 7.22 3.67 2.95
C GLY A 105 7.50 4.42 4.23
N ASP A 106 8.33 5.48 4.20
CA ASP A 106 8.63 6.31 5.36
C ASP A 106 7.36 6.94 5.95
N PHE A 107 6.53 7.58 5.12
CA PHE A 107 5.27 8.17 5.58
C PHE A 107 4.33 7.14 6.20
N LEU A 108 4.20 5.95 5.59
CA LEU A 108 3.36 4.90 6.13
C LEU A 108 3.93 4.38 7.47
N LEU A 109 5.25 4.17 7.57
CA LEU A 109 5.89 3.70 8.80
C LEU A 109 5.73 4.69 9.97
N GLU A 110 5.86 5.99 9.73
CA GLU A 110 5.60 7.04 10.73
C GLU A 110 4.15 7.00 11.22
N HIS A 111 3.20 6.86 10.29
CA HIS A 111 1.77 6.73 10.63
C HIS A 111 1.48 5.46 11.43
N LEU A 112 2.04 4.32 11.00
CA LEU A 112 1.88 3.04 11.70
C LEU A 112 2.52 3.06 13.08
N HIS A 113 3.65 3.75 13.25
CA HIS A 113 4.26 3.95 14.56
C HIS A 113 3.32 4.69 15.51
N THR A 114 2.73 5.79 15.04
CA THR A 114 1.75 6.57 15.81
C THR A 114 0.54 5.72 16.18
N LEU A 115 -0.07 5.02 15.21
CA LEU A 115 -1.22 4.14 15.49
C LEU A 115 -0.88 2.97 16.42
N ALA A 116 0.35 2.44 16.36
CA ALA A 116 0.79 1.39 17.28
C ALA A 116 0.90 1.91 18.71
N GLN A 117 1.39 3.13 18.91
CA GLN A 117 1.47 3.76 20.23
C GLN A 117 0.06 3.97 20.81
N GLU A 118 -0.83 4.60 20.04
CA GLU A 118 -2.24 4.81 20.45
C GLU A 118 -2.94 3.47 20.78
N ALA A 119 -2.72 2.44 19.95
CA ALA A 119 -3.30 1.12 20.20
C ALA A 119 -2.76 0.46 21.48
N LEU A 120 -1.50 0.70 21.85
CA LEU A 120 -0.92 0.18 23.09
C LEU A 120 -1.44 0.95 24.31
N ASP A 121 -1.54 2.29 24.20
CA ASP A 121 -2.03 3.15 25.27
C ASP A 121 -3.52 2.89 25.58
N HIS A 122 -4.31 2.60 24.55
CA HIS A 122 -5.74 2.28 24.68
C HIS A 122 -6.05 0.78 24.76
N ALA A 123 -5.04 -0.09 24.66
CA ALA A 123 -5.19 -1.56 24.60
C ALA A 123 -6.10 -2.05 23.46
N ASP A 124 -6.07 -1.38 22.31
CA ASP A 124 -6.87 -1.66 21.12
C ASP A 124 -6.20 -2.72 20.23
N LEU A 125 -6.40 -3.99 20.59
CA LEU A 125 -5.91 -5.12 19.80
C LEU A 125 -6.32 -5.09 18.31
N PRO A 126 -7.55 -4.65 17.91
CA PRO A 126 -7.92 -4.55 16.50
C PRO A 126 -7.07 -3.54 15.73
N VAL A 127 -6.77 -2.39 16.33
CA VAL A 127 -5.95 -1.33 15.73
C VAL A 127 -4.53 -1.84 15.56
N LEU A 128 -3.96 -2.47 16.59
CA LEU A 128 -2.63 -3.07 16.53
C LEU A 128 -2.54 -4.15 15.44
N THR A 129 -3.56 -4.98 15.31
CA THR A 129 -3.62 -6.03 14.27
C THR A 129 -3.67 -5.42 12.86
N ALA A 130 -4.45 -4.37 12.66
CA ALA A 130 -4.52 -3.65 11.38
C ALA A 130 -3.18 -2.99 11.03
N THR A 131 -2.49 -2.42 12.02
CA THR A 131 -1.17 -1.80 11.88
C THR A 131 -0.10 -2.82 11.49
N LEU A 132 -0.09 -3.99 12.14
CA LEU A 132 0.81 -5.10 11.78
C LEU A 132 0.53 -5.63 10.37
N GLY A 133 -0.76 -5.70 9.99
CA GLY A 133 -1.15 -6.04 8.63
C GLY A 133 -0.61 -5.04 7.61
N ALA A 134 -0.81 -3.74 7.84
CA ALA A 134 -0.29 -2.70 6.97
C ALA A 134 1.24 -2.79 6.77
N ALA A 135 2.00 -3.02 7.84
CA ALA A 135 3.46 -3.19 7.77
C ALA A 135 3.86 -4.44 6.96
N ALA A 136 3.17 -5.57 7.20
CA ALA A 136 3.42 -6.81 6.47
C ALA A 136 3.10 -6.66 4.97
N LEU A 137 2.00 -5.97 4.63
CA LEU A 137 1.64 -5.68 3.25
C LEU A 137 2.75 -4.88 2.55
N LEU A 138 3.19 -3.77 3.14
CA LEU A 138 4.25 -2.93 2.59
C LEU A 138 5.56 -3.70 2.39
N LYS A 139 5.96 -4.49 3.39
CA LYS A 139 7.17 -5.33 3.30
C LYS A 139 7.07 -6.34 2.16
N ASN A 140 5.90 -6.95 1.97
CA ASN A 140 5.70 -7.90 0.87
C ASN A 140 5.71 -7.18 -0.49
N THR A 141 5.13 -5.98 -0.59
CA THR A 141 5.21 -5.14 -1.79
C THR A 141 6.64 -4.87 -2.22
N PHE A 142 7.48 -4.37 -1.31
CA PHE A 142 8.87 -4.06 -1.63
C PHE A 142 9.67 -5.30 -1.98
N TYR A 143 9.42 -6.42 -1.32
CA TYR A 143 10.03 -7.69 -1.67
C TYR A 143 9.75 -8.06 -3.14
N TYR A 144 8.51 -7.91 -3.61
CA TYR A 144 8.16 -8.19 -5.01
C TYR A 144 8.81 -7.21 -6.00
N TYR A 145 8.93 -5.93 -5.65
CA TYR A 145 9.64 -4.97 -6.49
C TYR A 145 11.12 -5.32 -6.65
N VAL A 146 11.78 -5.71 -5.56
CA VAL A 146 13.18 -6.14 -5.61
C VAL A 146 13.34 -7.43 -6.40
N GLN A 147 12.51 -8.43 -6.12
CA GLN A 147 12.54 -9.72 -6.83
C GLN A 147 12.37 -9.52 -8.34
N HIS A 148 11.47 -8.63 -8.77
CA HIS A 148 11.27 -8.32 -10.18
C HIS A 148 12.55 -7.77 -10.85
N VAL A 149 13.27 -6.88 -10.17
CA VAL A 149 14.52 -6.31 -10.68
C VAL A 149 15.62 -7.38 -10.76
N GLU A 150 15.71 -8.26 -9.76
CA GLU A 150 16.67 -9.38 -9.75
C GLU A 150 16.40 -10.39 -10.88
N GLU A 151 15.13 -10.70 -11.15
CA GLU A 151 14.74 -11.60 -12.24
C GLU A 151 14.97 -10.98 -13.61
N SER A 152 14.75 -9.66 -13.75
CA SER A 152 14.97 -8.91 -14.99
C SER A 152 16.43 -8.63 -15.31
N GLY A 153 17.32 -8.61 -14.29
CA GLY A 153 18.77 -8.46 -14.45
C GLY A 153 19.51 -9.76 -14.81
N ASN A 154 18.84 -10.92 -14.70
CA ASN A 154 19.40 -12.24 -14.98
C ASN A 154 19.08 -12.78 -16.40
N THR A 155 18.55 -11.93 -17.28
CA THR A 155 18.34 -12.19 -18.72
C THR A 155 19.25 -11.34 -19.58
#